data_AF-A0A084WCK7-F1
#
_entry.id   AF-A0A084WCK7-F1
#
_cell.length_a   1.000
_cell.length_b   1.000
_cell.length_c   1.000
_cell.angle_alpha   90.00
_cell.angle_beta   90.00
_cell.angle_gamma   90.00
#
_symmetry.space_group_name_H-M   'P 1'
#
loop_
_entity.id
_entity.type
_entity.pdbx_description
1 polymer ?
#
loop_
_entity_poly.entity_id
_entity_poly.type
_entity_poly.pdbx_seq_one_letter_code
_entity_poly.pdbx_strand_id
1 'polypeptide(L)'
;MTLPKELTLNVSIDGLPLHNRSPETFWPILINVHEIPLVSPMTVAIFHGVSKAPSVEEFLRPFVSELNELAESGLTINKMLHEVKVRAVIADASARAFVKGVANFNAKHGCLKRTCIGEYNSSSRTVVFNSVDAPLRTDSLFRQSAYGEHHKHPSPLLD
;
A
#
# COMPACT_ATOMS: atom_id res chain seq x y z
N MET A 1 14.71 23.91 17.12
CA MET A 1 14.00 23.55 15.88
C MET A 1 12.53 23.42 16.23
N THR A 2 11.65 24.26 15.66
CA THR A 2 10.21 24.19 15.91
C THR A 2 9.58 23.19 14.96
N LEU A 3 8.79 22.25 15.48
CA LEU A 3 8.06 21.29 14.66
C LEU A 3 6.93 22.01 13.89
N PRO A 4 6.68 21.62 12.63
CA PRO A 4 5.62 22.22 11.81
C PRO A 4 4.23 21.85 12.35
N LYS A 5 3.23 22.69 12.10
CA LYS A 5 1.83 22.43 12.53
C LYS A 5 1.22 21.18 11.88
N GLU A 6 1.63 20.87 10.66
CA GLU A 6 1.21 19.68 9.92
C GLU A 6 2.41 18.75 9.74
N LEU A 7 2.20 17.46 9.99
CA LEU A 7 3.16 16.38 9.79
C LEU A 7 2.58 15.42 8.76
N THR A 8 3.23 15.32 7.61
CA THR A 8 2.79 14.43 6.53
C THR A 8 3.67 13.19 6.45
N LEU A 9 3.04 12.02 6.46
CA LEU A 9 3.69 10.72 6.52
C LEU A 9 3.83 10.14 5.13
N ASN A 10 5.04 9.71 4.74
CA ASN A 10 5.17 8.71 3.69
C ASN A 10 5.28 7.33 4.35
N VAL A 11 4.43 6.42 3.92
CA VAL A 11 4.37 5.04 4.39
C VAL A 11 5.04 4.17 3.35
N SER A 12 6.02 3.37 3.74
CA SER A 12 6.66 2.39 2.86
C SER A 12 6.26 0.99 3.29
N ILE A 13 5.80 0.17 2.35
CA ILE A 13 5.45 -1.24 2.56
C ILE A 13 6.10 -2.05 1.46
N ASP A 14 6.95 -3.00 1.84
CA ASP A 14 7.67 -3.87 0.90
C ASP A 14 7.86 -5.27 1.48
N GLY A 15 8.08 -6.24 0.61
CA GLY A 15 8.44 -7.61 0.99
C GLY A 15 9.95 -7.83 0.84
N LEU A 16 10.62 -8.17 1.94
CA LEU A 16 12.07 -8.41 1.97
C LEU A 16 12.34 -9.89 2.24
N PRO A 17 13.12 -10.58 1.38
CA PRO A 17 13.54 -11.95 1.65
C PRO A 17 14.52 -11.96 2.83
N LEU A 18 14.31 -12.85 3.79
CA LEU A 18 15.19 -12.98 4.96
C LEU A 18 16.44 -13.81 4.68
N HIS A 19 16.27 -14.86 3.88
CA HIS A 19 17.34 -15.78 3.53
C HIS A 19 17.24 -16.14 2.05
N ASN A 20 18.39 -16.33 1.40
CA ASN A 20 18.46 -16.67 -0.03
C ASN A 20 17.83 -18.05 -0.37
N ARG A 21 17.58 -18.90 0.63
CA ARG A 21 17.05 -20.26 0.47
C ARG A 21 15.85 -20.58 1.36
N SER A 22 15.40 -19.63 2.19
CA SER A 22 14.17 -19.79 2.97
C SER A 22 13.04 -19.06 2.24
N PRO A 23 11.82 -19.61 2.21
CA PRO A 23 10.64 -18.88 1.77
C PRO A 23 10.25 -17.74 2.74
N GLU A 24 10.89 -17.62 3.90
CA GLU A 24 10.59 -16.57 4.88
C GLU A 24 10.83 -15.16 4.35
N THR A 25 9.85 -14.30 4.62
CA THR A 25 9.82 -12.91 4.21
C THR A 25 9.47 -12.01 5.39
N PHE A 26 10.09 -10.84 5.42
CA PHE A 26 9.66 -9.73 6.26
C PHE A 26 8.85 -8.74 5.44
N TRP A 27 7.78 -8.25 6.05
CA TRP A 27 6.97 -7.17 5.50
C TRP A 27 6.90 -6.04 6.52
N PRO A 28 7.86 -5.10 6.48
CA PRO A 28 7.82 -3.93 7.34
C PRO A 28 6.79 -2.91 6.83
N ILE A 29 6.15 -2.23 7.78
CA ILE A 29 5.50 -0.94 7.58
C ILE A 29 6.45 0.11 8.15
N LEU A 30 7.03 0.93 7.27
CA LEU A 30 7.94 2.01 7.65
C LEU A 30 7.27 3.35 7.42
N ILE A 31 7.61 4.35 8.23
CA ILE A 31 7.16 5.72 8.02
C ILE A 31 8.33 6.69 8.02
N ASN A 32 8.23 7.76 7.23
CA ASN A 32 9.03 8.96 7.45
C ASN A 32 8.14 10.20 7.48
N VAL A 33 8.58 11.22 8.21
CA VAL A 33 7.91 12.52 8.28
C VAL A 33 8.51 13.42 7.21
N HIS A 34 7.70 13.83 6.23
CA HIS A 34 8.17 14.55 5.06
C HIS A 34 8.86 15.87 5.42
N GLU A 35 8.32 16.58 6.40
CA GLU A 35 8.80 17.89 6.85
C GLU A 35 10.10 17.79 7.69
N ILE A 36 10.50 16.59 8.10
CA ILE A 36 11.68 16.36 8.93
C ILE A 36 12.58 15.29 8.28
N PRO A 37 13.18 15.60 7.11
CA PRO A 37 13.93 14.62 6.31
C PRO A 37 15.21 14.11 6.99
N LEU A 38 15.67 14.78 8.05
CA LEU A 38 16.82 14.35 8.85
C LEU A 38 16.48 13.17 9.78
N VAL A 39 15.19 12.93 10.04
CA VAL A 39 14.75 11.75 10.80
C VAL A 39 14.69 10.57 9.83
N SER A 40 15.50 9.55 10.11
CA SER A 40 15.50 8.30 9.36
C SER A 40 14.11 7.64 9.38
N PRO A 41 13.75 6.86 8.35
CA PRO A 41 12.53 6.06 8.38
C PRO A 41 12.44 5.22 9.66
N MET A 42 11.27 5.23 10.27
CA MET A 42 10.97 4.51 11.51
C MET A 42 10.13 3.29 11.20
N THR A 43 10.44 2.18 11.86
CA THR A 43 9.63 0.96 11.79
C THR A 43 8.39 1.11 12.66
N VAL A 44 7.22 0.94 12.06
CA VAL A 44 5.94 0.93 12.78
C VAL A 44 5.54 -0.50 13.13
N ALA A 45 5.62 -1.40 12.14
CA ALA A 45 5.27 -2.80 12.32
C ALA A 45 6.15 -3.69 11.43
N ILE A 46 6.31 -4.96 11.82
CA ILE A 46 6.97 -5.98 11.02
C ILE A 46 6.08 -7.23 11.04
N PHE A 47 5.67 -7.69 9.86
CA PHE A 47 5.15 -9.04 9.70
C PHE A 47 6.27 -9.99 9.29
N HIS A 48 6.24 -11.22 9.81
CA HIS A 48 7.17 -12.29 9.50
C HIS A 48 6.40 -13.56 9.14
N GLY A 49 6.75 -14.17 8.01
CA GLY A 49 6.23 -15.49 7.67
C GLY A 49 6.79 -16.05 6.37
N VAL A 50 6.41 -17.29 6.07
CA VAL A 50 6.80 -18.08 4.88
C VAL A 50 6.29 -17.48 3.56
N SER A 51 5.41 -16.48 3.63
CA SER A 51 4.88 -15.74 2.49
C SER A 51 4.42 -14.35 2.95
N LYS A 52 3.89 -13.53 2.03
CA LYS A 52 3.09 -12.36 2.41
C LYS A 52 1.98 -12.74 3.41
N ALA A 53 1.57 -11.78 4.24
CA ALA A 53 0.48 -11.99 5.18
C ALA A 53 -0.76 -12.53 4.44
N PRO A 54 -1.41 -13.58 4.97
CA PRO A 54 -2.54 -14.23 4.29
C PRO A 54 -3.75 -13.30 4.16
N SER A 55 -3.84 -12.30 5.04
CA SER A 55 -4.93 -11.35 5.12
C SER A 55 -4.40 -9.92 5.08
N VAL A 56 -4.86 -9.14 4.09
CA VAL A 56 -4.58 -7.69 4.03
C VAL A 56 -5.23 -6.96 5.22
N GLU A 57 -6.38 -7.46 5.67
CA GLU A 57 -7.12 -6.96 6.82
C GLU A 57 -6.25 -7.11 8.09
N GLU A 58 -5.80 -8.31 8.41
CA GLU A 58 -4.98 -8.55 9.61
C GLU A 58 -3.64 -7.80 9.55
N PHE A 59 -3.05 -7.68 8.36
CA PHE A 59 -1.77 -7.00 8.18
C PHE A 59 -1.88 -5.48 8.39
N LEU A 60 -2.94 -4.84 7.87
CA LEU A 60 -3.07 -3.38 7.89
C LEU A 60 -3.97 -2.84 9.00
N ARG A 61 -4.86 -3.65 9.59
CA ARG A 61 -5.87 -3.16 10.55
C ARG A 61 -5.25 -2.39 11.72
N PRO A 62 -4.24 -2.91 12.46
CA PRO A 62 -3.65 -2.16 13.57
C PRO A 62 -3.09 -0.80 13.11
N PHE A 63 -2.37 -0.80 11.98
CA PHE A 63 -1.79 0.41 11.40
C PHE A 63 -2.83 1.44 10.99
N VAL A 64 -3.90 1.03 10.29
CA VAL A 64 -4.95 1.94 9.83
C VAL A 64 -5.78 2.48 10.98
N SER A 65 -6.08 1.66 12.00
CA SER A 65 -6.78 2.13 13.20
C SER A 65 -6.03 3.27 13.89
N GLU A 66 -4.73 3.07 14.19
CA GLU A 66 -3.90 4.12 14.81
C GLU A 66 -3.74 5.35 13.90
N LEU A 67 -3.60 5.13 12.59
CA LEU A 67 -3.44 6.23 11.63
C LEU A 67 -4.69 7.10 11.53
N ASN A 68 -5.88 6.50 11.56
CA ASN A 68 -7.14 7.24 11.54
C ASN A 68 -7.37 7.99 12.85
N GLU A 69 -7.03 7.40 14.00
CA GLU A 69 -7.03 8.10 15.29
C GLU A 69 -6.10 9.32 15.26
N LEU A 70 -4.87 9.17 14.73
CA LEU A 70 -3.92 10.27 14.60
C LEU A 70 -4.38 11.34 13.60
N ALA A 71 -5.04 10.95 12.51
CA ALA A 71 -5.57 11.89 11.52
C ALA A 71 -6.73 12.72 12.09
N GLU A 72 -7.57 12.14 12.94
CA GLU A 72 -8.68 12.84 13.59
C GLU A 72 -8.25 13.68 14.79
N SER A 73 -7.44 13.10 15.68
CA SER A 73 -7.08 13.72 16.96
C SER A 73 -5.79 14.55 16.91
N GLY A 74 -4.95 14.35 15.90
CA GLY A 74 -3.61 14.91 15.83
C GLY A 74 -2.62 14.28 16.82
N LEU A 75 -1.38 14.78 16.80
CA LEU A 75 -0.29 14.32 17.66
C LEU A 75 0.24 15.47 18.53
N THR A 76 0.22 15.31 19.85
CA THR A 76 0.74 16.34 20.76
C THR A 76 2.22 16.11 21.06
N ILE A 77 3.09 17.03 20.65
CA ILE A 77 4.54 17.01 20.95
C ILE A 77 4.91 18.35 21.59
N ASN A 78 5.59 18.31 22.74
CA ASN A 78 5.99 19.52 23.49
C ASN A 78 4.81 20.48 23.76
N LYS A 79 3.64 19.94 24.09
CA LYS A 79 2.38 20.68 24.32
C LYS A 79 1.83 21.43 23.09
N MET A 80 2.36 21.16 21.90
CA MET A 80 1.79 21.65 20.64
C MET A 80 1.09 20.51 19.92
N LEU A 81 -0.11 20.80 19.42
CA LEU A 81 -0.89 19.86 18.62
C LEU A 81 -0.46 19.95 17.16
N HIS A 82 -0.15 18.80 16.56
CA HIS A 82 0.25 18.63 15.18
C HIS A 82 -0.79 17.84 14.42
N GLU A 83 -1.25 18.35 13.27
CA GLU A 83 -2.12 17.60 12.36
C GLU A 83 -1.31 16.51 11.66
N VAL A 84 -1.86 15.30 11.57
CA VAL A 84 -1.19 14.16 10.93
C VAL A 84 -1.94 13.80 9.65
N LYS A 85 -1.22 13.70 8.53
CA LYS A 85 -1.79 13.29 7.23
C LYS A 85 -0.95 12.24 6.55
N VAL A 86 -1.58 11.38 5.77
CA VAL A 86 -0.86 10.49 4.84
C VAL A 86 -0.59 11.25 3.55
N ARG A 87 0.69 11.39 3.20
CA ARG A 87 1.13 11.99 1.94
C ARG A 87 1.19 10.97 0.81
N ALA A 88 1.78 9.81 1.10
CA ALA A 88 2.00 8.76 0.11
C ALA A 88 2.12 7.38 0.75
N VAL A 89 1.66 6.36 0.02
CA VAL A 89 2.00 4.96 0.26
C VAL A 89 2.93 4.50 -0.87
N ILE A 90 4.15 4.11 -0.50
CA ILE A 90 5.24 3.73 -1.37
C ILE A 90 5.37 2.21 -1.29
N ALA A 91 5.21 1.56 -2.44
CA ALA A 91 5.27 0.12 -2.57
C ALA A 91 5.65 -0.24 -4.01
N ASP A 92 6.36 -1.37 -4.16
CA ASP A 92 6.59 -2.03 -5.44
C ASP A 92 5.26 -2.51 -6.07
N ALA A 93 5.31 -3.12 -7.25
CA ALA A 93 4.08 -3.53 -7.94
C ALA A 93 3.30 -4.62 -7.17
N SER A 94 4.01 -5.54 -6.50
CA SER A 94 3.41 -6.70 -5.83
C SER A 94 2.78 -6.32 -4.49
N ALA A 95 3.51 -5.59 -3.65
CA ALA A 95 3.05 -5.03 -2.39
C ALA A 95 1.91 -4.04 -2.62
N ARG A 96 1.99 -3.20 -3.67
CA ARG A 96 0.89 -2.28 -4.01
C ARG A 96 -0.41 -3.00 -4.35
N ALA A 97 -0.34 -4.10 -5.11
CA ALA A 97 -1.53 -4.89 -5.41
C ALA A 97 -2.09 -5.54 -4.13
N PHE A 98 -1.21 -6.05 -3.27
CA PHE A 98 -1.58 -6.64 -1.99
C PHE A 98 -2.27 -5.65 -1.05
N VAL A 99 -1.66 -4.51 -0.75
CA VAL A 99 -2.24 -3.51 0.19
C VAL A 99 -3.51 -2.88 -0.35
N LYS A 100 -3.70 -2.83 -1.68
CA LYS A 100 -4.96 -2.39 -2.29
C LYS A 100 -6.04 -3.47 -2.33
N GLY A 101 -5.71 -4.74 -2.04
CA GLY A 101 -6.64 -5.86 -2.15
C GLY A 101 -7.06 -6.17 -3.60
N VAL A 102 -6.18 -5.95 -4.58
CA VAL A 102 -6.48 -6.10 -6.02
C VAL A 102 -5.69 -7.21 -6.68
N ALA A 103 -6.09 -7.56 -7.91
CA ALA A 103 -5.37 -8.51 -8.75
C ALA A 103 -3.90 -8.10 -8.92
N ASN A 104 -3.00 -9.08 -8.84
CA ASN A 104 -1.57 -8.84 -8.95
C ASN A 104 -1.21 -8.25 -10.34
N PHE A 105 -0.14 -7.47 -10.42
CA PHE A 105 0.25 -6.75 -11.64
C PHE A 105 0.47 -7.67 -12.87
N ASN A 106 0.75 -8.95 -12.65
CA ASN A 106 0.95 -9.97 -13.67
C ASN A 106 -0.31 -10.80 -13.99
N ALA A 107 -1.47 -10.49 -13.40
CA ALA A 107 -2.74 -11.14 -13.70
C ALA A 107 -3.46 -10.47 -14.88
N LYS A 108 -4.40 -11.17 -15.53
CA LYS A 108 -5.20 -10.61 -16.64
C LYS A 108 -5.93 -9.31 -16.25
N HIS A 109 -6.47 -9.24 -15.04
CA HIS A 109 -7.12 -8.03 -14.52
C HIS A 109 -6.17 -7.17 -13.67
N GLY A 110 -4.86 -7.34 -13.83
CA GLY A 110 -3.80 -6.79 -12.97
C GLY A 110 -3.38 -5.35 -13.23
N CYS A 111 -3.76 -4.77 -14.38
CA CYS A 111 -3.45 -3.37 -14.64
C CYS A 111 -4.05 -2.52 -13.51
N LEU A 112 -3.26 -1.66 -12.87
CA LEU A 112 -3.75 -0.82 -11.75
C LEU A 112 -4.40 0.47 -12.23
N LYS A 113 -4.04 0.94 -13.43
CA LYS A 113 -4.40 2.28 -13.92
C LYS A 113 -5.62 2.28 -14.84
N ARG A 114 -5.82 1.23 -15.64
CA ARG A 114 -6.83 1.16 -16.70
C ARG A 114 -7.58 -0.16 -16.71
N THR A 115 -8.85 -0.13 -17.11
CA THR A 115 -9.75 -1.29 -17.16
C THR A 115 -9.38 -2.33 -18.23
N CYS A 116 -8.25 -2.18 -18.92
CA CYS A 116 -7.79 -3.16 -19.90
C CYS A 116 -7.59 -4.54 -19.26
N ILE A 117 -7.90 -5.56 -20.05
CA ILE A 117 -7.71 -6.96 -19.71
C ILE A 117 -6.45 -7.42 -20.46
N GLY A 118 -5.51 -7.96 -19.72
CA GLY A 118 -4.28 -8.51 -20.26
C GLY A 118 -4.50 -9.87 -20.91
N GLU A 119 -3.72 -10.12 -21.96
CA GLU A 119 -3.70 -11.38 -22.70
C GLU A 119 -2.47 -12.18 -22.31
N TYR A 120 -2.63 -13.50 -22.14
CA TYR A 120 -1.50 -14.35 -21.83
C TYR A 120 -0.74 -14.69 -23.12
N ASN A 121 0.54 -14.32 -23.17
CA ASN A 121 1.45 -14.70 -24.23
C ASN A 121 2.19 -15.99 -23.83
N SER A 122 1.93 -17.08 -24.55
CA SER A 122 2.53 -18.38 -24.27
C SER A 122 4.03 -18.44 -24.58
N SER A 123 4.50 -17.65 -25.55
CA SER A 123 5.92 -17.60 -25.95
C SER A 123 6.77 -16.92 -24.88
N SER A 124 6.34 -15.78 -24.34
CA SER A 124 7.06 -15.07 -23.28
C SER A 124 6.66 -15.51 -21.87
N ARG A 125 5.59 -16.30 -21.72
CA ARG A 125 4.99 -16.70 -20.44
C ARG A 125 4.57 -15.51 -19.55
N THR A 126 4.15 -14.41 -20.17
CA THR A 126 3.73 -13.18 -19.49
C THR A 126 2.32 -12.79 -19.85
N VAL A 127 1.66 -12.04 -18.97
CA VAL A 127 0.46 -11.29 -19.33
C VAL A 127 0.89 -9.95 -19.94
N VAL A 128 0.33 -9.61 -21.09
CA VAL A 128 0.62 -8.38 -21.83
C VAL A 128 -0.64 -7.52 -21.90
N PHE A 129 -0.52 -6.24 -21.58
CA PHE A 129 -1.61 -5.27 -21.68
C PHE A 129 -1.45 -4.47 -22.97
N ASN A 130 -2.10 -4.95 -24.04
CA ASN A 130 -1.98 -4.35 -25.37
C ASN A 130 -2.82 -3.06 -25.52
N SER A 131 -3.86 -2.88 -24.72
CA SER A 131 -4.74 -1.72 -24.78
C SER A 131 -4.22 -0.56 -23.94
N VAL A 132 -3.87 0.54 -24.60
CA VAL A 132 -3.49 1.82 -23.98
C VAL A 132 -4.67 2.79 -23.83
N ASP A 133 -5.77 2.57 -24.57
CA ASP A 133 -6.93 3.46 -24.63
C ASP A 133 -8.09 3.05 -23.71
N ALA A 134 -7.96 1.94 -22.98
CA ALA A 134 -8.99 1.51 -22.04
C ALA A 134 -9.25 2.59 -20.96
N PRO A 135 -10.51 2.75 -20.51
CA PRO A 135 -10.86 3.72 -19.47
C PRO A 135 -9.95 3.67 -18.24
N LEU A 136 -9.65 4.84 -17.68
CA LEU A 136 -8.90 4.94 -16.43
C LEU A 136 -9.74 4.40 -15.27
N ARG A 137 -9.09 3.75 -14.30
CA ARG A 137 -9.70 3.49 -13.01
C ARG A 137 -9.68 4.76 -12.18
N THR A 138 -10.85 5.18 -11.71
CA THR A 138 -11.05 6.29 -10.78
C THR A 138 -11.26 5.80 -9.35
N ASP A 139 -10.92 6.63 -8.37
CA ASP A 139 -11.16 6.37 -6.94
C ASP A 139 -12.66 6.14 -6.63
N SER A 140 -13.54 6.99 -7.14
CA SER A 140 -15.00 6.89 -6.91
C SER A 140 -15.55 5.50 -7.28
N LEU A 141 -15.31 5.05 -8.51
CA LEU A 141 -15.70 3.71 -8.97
C LEU A 141 -14.96 2.57 -8.25
N PHE A 142 -13.74 2.80 -7.76
CA PHE A 142 -13.02 1.81 -6.97
C PHE A 142 -13.71 1.59 -5.61
N ARG A 143 -14.09 2.67 -4.93
CA ARG A 143 -14.84 2.62 -3.65
C ARG A 143 -16.22 1.99 -3.82
N GLN A 144 -16.83 2.12 -4.99
CA GLN A 144 -18.09 1.46 -5.35
C GLN A 144 -17.91 -0.01 -5.77
N SER A 145 -16.69 -0.57 -5.71
CA SER A 145 -16.37 -1.94 -6.13
C SER A 145 -16.72 -2.25 -7.59
N ALA A 146 -16.61 -1.27 -8.49
CA ALA A 146 -17.09 -1.37 -9.87
C ALA A 146 -16.19 -2.20 -10.81
N TYR A 147 -14.99 -2.62 -10.40
CA TYR A 147 -14.01 -3.26 -11.31
C TYR A 147 -13.93 -4.79 -11.24
N GLY A 148 -14.98 -5.47 -10.75
CA GLY A 148 -15.14 -6.93 -10.82
C GLY A 148 -13.87 -7.71 -10.42
N GLU A 149 -13.35 -8.55 -11.31
CA GLU A 149 -12.17 -9.40 -11.07
C GLU A 149 -10.88 -8.64 -10.69
N HIS A 150 -10.82 -7.33 -10.90
CA HIS A 150 -9.73 -6.52 -10.40
C HIS A 150 -9.72 -6.46 -8.86
N HIS A 151 -10.88 -6.45 -8.22
CA HIS A 151 -11.01 -6.48 -6.77
C HIS A 151 -10.90 -7.93 -6.30
N LYS A 152 -10.06 -8.17 -5.30
CA LYS A 152 -9.86 -9.51 -4.71
C LYS A 152 -10.32 -9.55 -3.26
N HIS A 153 -9.95 -8.53 -2.49
CA HIS A 153 -10.28 -8.41 -1.07
C HIS A 153 -10.54 -6.95 -0.72
N PRO A 154 -11.38 -6.65 0.28
CA PRO A 154 -11.44 -5.31 0.85
C PRO A 154 -10.08 -4.96 1.49
N SER A 155 -9.74 -3.68 1.50
CA SER A 155 -8.53 -3.17 2.15
C SER A 155 -8.90 -2.15 3.21
N PRO A 156 -8.30 -2.23 4.42
CA PRO A 156 -8.42 -1.19 5.44
C PRO A 156 -8.11 0.23 4.96
N LEU A 157 -7.30 0.38 3.91
CA LEU A 157 -6.95 1.71 3.36
C LEU A 157 -8.14 2.47 2.74
N LEU A 158 -9.32 1.85 2.66
CA LEU A 158 -10.55 2.52 2.21
C LEU A 158 -11.32 3.21 3.33
N ASP A 159 -11.01 2.88 4.58
CA ASP A 159 -11.70 3.33 5.79
C ASP A 159 -11.35 4.78 6.17
#